data_AF-A0A0A2MNL6-F1
#
_entry.id   AF-A0A0A2MNL6-F1
#
_cell.length_a   1.000
_cell.length_b   1.000
_cell.length_c   1.000
_cell.angle_alpha   90.00
_cell.angle_beta   90.00
_cell.angle_gamma   90.00
#
_symmetry.space_group_name_H-M   'P 1'
#
loop_
_entity.id
_entity.type
_entity.pdbx_description
1 polymer ?
#
loop_
_entity_poly.entity_id
_entity_poly.type
_entity_poly.pdbx_seq_one_letter_code
_entity_poly.pdbx_strand_id
1 'polypeptide(L)'
;MKKIFRILPLVYFMGLAIFWFLENYMATGTINYIALAVLLGLSIELFYNNKIVGLLTGSAMSLFSAYMLLAMLSDVFKGGAFNPNMVPFLVFGTSLFGVGLLMGIILIMYQTKQSVRQNN
;
A
#
# COMPACT_ATOMS: atom_id res chain seq x y z
N MET A 1 8.29 3.33 19.46
CA MET A 1 7.26 2.34 19.09
C MET A 1 7.94 1.01 18.81
N LYS A 2 7.24 -0.13 18.95
CA LYS A 2 7.83 -1.47 18.66
C LYS A 2 8.23 -1.55 17.18
N LYS A 3 9.33 -2.24 16.84
CA LYS A 3 9.82 -2.42 15.45
C LYS A 3 8.77 -3.03 14.52
N ILE A 4 7.83 -3.80 15.07
CA ILE A 4 6.71 -4.40 14.33
C ILE A 4 5.85 -3.36 13.58
N PHE A 5 5.69 -2.15 14.11
CA PHE A 5 4.92 -1.08 13.47
C PHE A 5 5.60 -0.51 12.21
N ARG A 6 6.88 -0.82 11.99
CA ARG A 6 7.57 -0.52 10.73
C ARG A 6 7.54 -1.71 9.77
N ILE A 7 7.83 -2.91 10.28
CA ILE A 7 7.95 -4.12 9.46
C ILE A 7 6.59 -4.53 8.89
N LEU A 8 5.52 -4.46 9.68
CA LEU A 8 4.19 -4.91 9.26
C LEU A 8 3.67 -4.14 8.03
N PRO A 9 3.71 -2.79 7.98
CA PRO A 9 3.37 -2.06 6.77
C PRO A 9 4.23 -2.42 5.56
N LEU A 10 5.55 -2.54 5.74
CA LEU A 10 6.46 -2.84 4.63
C LEU A 10 6.19 -4.22 4.03
N VAL A 11 6.04 -5.24 4.88
CA VAL A 11 5.72 -6.61 4.43
C VAL A 11 4.36 -6.63 3.73
N TYR A 12 3.38 -5.91 4.25
CA TYR A 12 2.07 -5.78 3.62
C TYR A 12 2.16 -5.20 2.20
N PHE A 13 2.84 -4.06 2.02
CA PHE A 13 2.99 -3.44 0.71
C PHE A 13 3.90 -4.23 -0.24
N MET A 14 4.91 -4.91 0.29
CA MET A 14 5.72 -5.84 -0.51
C MET A 14 4.87 -6.99 -1.05
N GLY A 15 3.99 -7.56 -0.21
CA GLY A 15 3.02 -8.57 -0.64
C GLY A 15 2.11 -8.07 -1.76
N LEU A 16 1.59 -6.84 -1.64
CA LEU A 16 0.80 -6.22 -2.70
C LEU A 16 1.60 -5.99 -3.98
N ALA A 17 2.84 -5.52 -3.89
CA ALA A 17 3.70 -5.30 -5.05
C ALA A 17 4.05 -6.61 -5.77
N ILE A 18 4.32 -7.69 -5.01
CA ILE A 18 4.53 -9.04 -5.55
C ILE A 18 3.25 -9.53 -6.23
N PHE A 19 2.10 -9.40 -5.57
CA PHE A 19 0.82 -9.80 -6.16
C PHE A 19 0.55 -9.06 -7.47
N TRP A 20 0.73 -7.74 -7.48
CA TRP A 20 0.54 -6.90 -8.66
C TRP A 20 1.50 -7.29 -9.79
N PHE A 21 2.77 -7.55 -9.46
CA PHE A 21 3.75 -8.02 -10.43
C PHE A 21 3.35 -9.37 -11.07
N LEU A 22 2.98 -10.35 -10.24
CA LEU A 22 2.59 -11.69 -10.69
C LEU A 22 1.30 -11.66 -11.51
N GLU A 23 0.30 -10.93 -11.04
CA GLU A 23 -0.98 -10.76 -11.74
C GLU A 23 -0.77 -10.19 -13.14
N ASN A 24 0.02 -9.12 -13.26
CA ASN A 24 0.33 -8.53 -14.56
C ASN A 24 1.09 -9.50 -15.47
N TYR A 25 2.13 -10.15 -14.95
CA TYR A 25 2.91 -11.11 -15.73
C TYR A 25 2.04 -12.27 -16.24
N MET A 26 1.14 -12.79 -15.42
CA MET A 26 0.21 -13.85 -15.82
C MET A 26 -0.85 -13.38 -16.81
N ALA A 27 -1.30 -12.12 -16.72
CA ALA A 27 -2.32 -11.56 -17.59
C ALA A 27 -1.80 -11.18 -18.99
N THR A 28 -0.58 -10.61 -19.07
CA THR A 28 -0.06 -10.04 -20.32
C THR A 28 1.18 -10.76 -20.86
N GLY A 29 1.82 -11.62 -20.07
CA GLY A 29 3.12 -12.21 -20.38
C GLY A 29 4.29 -11.21 -20.33
N THR A 30 4.06 -9.97 -19.89
CA THR A 30 5.06 -8.90 -19.89
C THR A 30 5.49 -8.52 -18.47
N ILE A 31 6.75 -8.10 -18.34
CA ILE A 31 7.31 -7.68 -17.05
C ILE A 31 6.80 -6.28 -16.71
N ASN A 32 6.09 -6.15 -15.60
CA ASN A 32 5.70 -4.86 -15.05
C ASN A 32 6.86 -4.24 -14.24
N TYR A 33 7.66 -3.41 -14.92
CA TYR A 33 8.80 -2.71 -14.31
C TYR A 33 8.39 -1.74 -13.19
N ILE A 34 7.16 -1.21 -13.21
CA ILE A 34 6.67 -0.30 -12.17
C ILE A 34 6.47 -1.08 -10.86
N ALA A 35 5.78 -2.23 -10.92
CA ALA A 35 5.59 -3.10 -9.76
C ALA A 35 6.93 -3.57 -9.18
N LEU A 36 7.89 -3.91 -10.06
CA LEU A 36 9.24 -4.28 -9.67
C LEU A 36 9.99 -3.13 -8.97
N ALA A 37 9.91 -1.91 -9.51
CA ALA A 37 10.52 -0.73 -8.89
C ALA A 37 9.95 -0.42 -7.51
N VAL A 38 8.62 -0.55 -7.34
CA VAL A 38 7.96 -0.41 -6.03
C VAL A 38 8.48 -1.47 -5.05
N LEU A 39 8.56 -2.73 -5.48
CA LEU A 39 9.07 -3.83 -4.65
C LEU A 39 10.53 -3.60 -4.21
N LEU A 40 11.38 -3.15 -5.15
CA LEU A 40 12.79 -2.81 -4.85
C LEU A 40 12.89 -1.62 -3.88
N GLY A 41 12.10 -0.58 -4.10
CA GLY A 41 12.05 0.58 -3.20
C GLY A 41 11.65 0.20 -1.77
N LEU A 42 10.63 -0.64 -1.62
CA LEU A 42 10.19 -1.17 -0.32
C LEU A 42 11.25 -2.06 0.33
N SER A 43 11.98 -2.85 -0.48
CA SER A 43 13.07 -3.69 0.00
C SER A 43 14.23 -2.85 0.53
N ILE A 44 14.61 -1.78 -0.17
CA ILE A 44 15.64 -0.84 0.30
C ILE A 44 15.21 -0.18 1.61
N GLU A 45 13.96 0.30 1.67
CA GLU A 45 13.36 0.91 2.86
C GLU A 45 13.37 -0.04 4.07
N LEU A 46 13.20 -1.35 3.83
CA LEU A 46 13.27 -2.37 4.87
C LEU A 46 14.65 -2.43 5.56
N PHE A 47 15.74 -2.24 4.83
CA PHE A 47 17.10 -2.29 5.38
C PHE A 47 17.63 -0.95 5.85
N TYR A 48 17.43 0.14 5.08
CA TYR A 48 18.11 1.41 5.30
C TYR A 48 17.48 2.33 6.35
N ASN A 49 16.24 2.09 6.77
CA ASN A 49 15.50 2.85 7.81
C ASN A 49 15.70 4.38 7.74
N ASN A 50 15.73 4.94 6.54
CA ASN A 50 15.92 6.36 6.37
C ASN A 50 14.60 7.08 6.63
N LYS A 51 14.59 8.03 7.57
CA LYS A 51 13.39 8.78 7.96
C LYS A 51 12.66 9.39 6.76
N ILE A 52 13.39 10.06 5.87
CA ILE A 52 12.80 10.77 4.74
C ILE A 52 12.18 9.78 3.78
N VAL A 53 12.91 8.71 3.46
CA VAL A 53 12.42 7.66 2.56
C VAL A 53 11.19 6.99 3.15
N GLY A 54 11.18 6.65 4.45
CA GLY A 54 10.02 6.05 5.09
C GLY A 54 8.78 6.93 5.17
N LEU A 55 8.96 8.25 5.33
CA LEU A 55 7.85 9.20 5.24
C LEU A 55 7.30 9.29 3.82
N LEU A 56 8.18 9.34 2.81
CA LEU A 56 7.77 9.34 1.40
C LEU A 56 7.06 8.04 1.02
N THR A 57 7.62 6.88 1.40
CA THR A 57 7.02 5.56 1.17
C THR A 57 5.66 5.45 1.86
N GLY A 58 5.57 5.79 3.15
CA GLY A 58 4.29 5.76 3.87
C GLY A 58 3.24 6.68 3.25
N SER A 59 3.63 7.88 2.82
CA SER A 59 2.73 8.84 2.17
C SER A 59 2.27 8.37 0.79
N ALA A 60 3.21 7.92 -0.05
CA ALA A 60 2.90 7.39 -1.38
C ALA A 60 1.96 6.19 -1.30
N MET A 61 2.22 5.25 -0.39
CA MET A 61 1.38 4.07 -0.20
C MET A 61 0.00 4.40 0.38
N SER A 62 -0.09 5.38 1.29
CA SER A 62 -1.36 5.87 1.83
C SER A 62 -2.20 6.54 0.73
N LEU A 63 -1.59 7.42 -0.06
CA LEU A 63 -2.25 8.08 -1.18
C LEU A 63 -2.70 7.09 -2.25
N PHE A 64 -1.84 6.12 -2.59
CA PHE A 64 -2.21 5.03 -3.50
C PHE A 64 -3.41 4.24 -2.99
N SER A 65 -3.40 3.85 -1.71
CA SER A 65 -4.51 3.11 -1.11
C SER A 65 -5.81 3.92 -1.08
N ALA A 66 -5.73 5.21 -0.72
CA ALA A 66 -6.88 6.10 -0.77
C ALA A 66 -7.41 6.30 -2.18
N TYR A 67 -6.53 6.48 -3.16
CA TYR A 67 -6.88 6.57 -4.58
C TYR A 67 -7.63 5.31 -5.05
N MET A 68 -7.12 4.13 -4.73
CA MET A 68 -7.74 2.86 -5.13
C MET A 68 -9.13 2.68 -4.50
N LEU A 69 -9.32 3.07 -3.23
CA LEU A 69 -10.64 3.07 -2.59
C LEU A 69 -11.62 4.00 -3.33
N LEU A 70 -11.19 5.23 -3.65
CA LEU A 70 -12.03 6.19 -4.34
C LEU A 70 -12.35 5.75 -5.78
N ALA A 71 -11.38 5.16 -6.48
CA ALA A 71 -11.58 4.59 -7.81
C ALA A 71 -12.62 3.47 -7.78
N MET A 72 -12.47 2.52 -6.85
CA MET A 72 -13.42 1.42 -6.67
C MET A 72 -14.83 1.94 -6.34
N LEU A 73 -14.96 2.93 -5.46
CA LEU A 73 -16.26 3.54 -5.16
C LEU A 73 -16.85 4.24 -6.39
N SER A 74 -16.02 4.94 -7.17
CA SER A 74 -16.45 5.59 -8.41
C SER A 74 -17.06 4.60 -9.40
N ASP A 75 -16.45 3.42 -9.55
CA ASP A 75 -16.96 2.38 -10.45
C ASP A 75 -18.31 1.83 -9.99
N VAL A 76 -18.50 1.67 -8.67
CA VAL A 76 -19.79 1.25 -8.11
C VAL A 76 -20.88 2.30 -8.35
N PHE A 77 -20.57 3.59 -8.14
CA PHE A 77 -21.54 4.66 -8.39
C PHE A 77 -21.92 4.78 -9.87
N LYS A 78 -20.95 4.58 -10.79
CA LYS A 78 -21.22 4.60 -12.24
C LYS A 78 -22.01 3.39 -12.73
N GLY A 79 -21.90 2.25 -12.06
CA GLY A 79 -22.57 1.00 -12.42
C GLY A 79 -24.10 1.03 -12.33
N GLY A 80 -24.70 2.07 -11.72
CA GLY A 80 -26.13 2.38 -11.77
C GLY A 80 -27.07 1.45 -10.99
N ALA A 81 -26.77 0.15 -10.91
CA ALA A 81 -27.53 -0.84 -10.15
C ALA A 81 -26.61 -1.75 -9.32
N PHE A 82 -26.90 -1.87 -8.03
CA PHE A 82 -26.23 -2.82 -7.14
C PHE A 82 -26.50 -4.26 -7.60
N ASN A 83 -25.54 -4.85 -8.31
CA ASN A 83 -25.57 -6.26 -8.70
C ASN A 83 -25.01 -7.13 -7.55
N PRO A 84 -25.52 -8.35 -7.32
CA PRO A 84 -24.94 -9.31 -6.38
C PRO A 84 -23.41 -9.48 -6.46
N ASN A 85 -22.83 -9.34 -7.66
CA ASN A 85 -21.38 -9.42 -7.87
C ASN A 85 -20.59 -8.21 -7.35
N MET A 86 -21.24 -7.08 -7.06
CA MET A 86 -20.59 -5.88 -6.52
C MET A 86 -20.24 -6.01 -5.04
N VAL A 87 -21.01 -6.78 -4.27
CA VAL A 87 -20.77 -6.98 -2.83
C VAL A 87 -19.39 -7.60 -2.56
N PRO A 88 -19.01 -8.74 -3.16
CA PRO A 88 -17.69 -9.32 -2.94
C PRO A 88 -16.55 -8.41 -3.44
N PHE A 89 -16.76 -7.68 -4.55
CA PHE A 89 -15.80 -6.71 -5.05
C PHE A 89 -15.55 -5.57 -4.05
N LEU A 90 -16.62 -4.98 -3.51
CA LEU A 90 -16.56 -3.93 -2.50
C LEU A 90 -15.91 -4.41 -1.21
N VAL A 91 -16.31 -5.58 -0.72
CA VAL A 91 -15.74 -6.14 0.51
C VAL A 91 -14.24 -6.38 0.32
N PHE A 92 -13.85 -7.06 -0.75
CA PHE A 92 -12.45 -7.35 -1.03
C PHE A 92 -11.63 -6.08 -1.21
N GLY A 93 -12.07 -5.15 -2.08
CA GLY A 93 -11.33 -3.92 -2.35
C GLY A 93 -11.27 -2.98 -1.16
N THR A 94 -12.37 -2.83 -0.40
CA THR A 94 -12.37 -2.02 0.85
C THR A 94 -11.45 -2.64 1.90
N SER A 95 -11.49 -3.96 2.10
CA SER A 95 -10.61 -4.62 3.05
C SER A 95 -9.15 -4.49 2.63
N LEU A 96 -8.85 -4.73 1.35
CA LEU A 96 -7.48 -4.62 0.82
C LEU A 96 -6.97 -3.19 0.96
N PHE A 97 -7.58 -2.23 0.27
CA PHE A 97 -7.06 -0.86 0.25
C PHE A 97 -7.33 -0.09 1.55
N GLY A 98 -8.35 -0.45 2.33
CA GLY A 98 -8.58 0.09 3.66
C GLY A 98 -7.48 -0.33 4.65
N VAL A 99 -7.10 -1.61 4.66
CA VAL A 99 -5.94 -2.07 5.45
C VAL A 99 -4.67 -1.41 4.93
N GLY A 100 -4.50 -1.26 3.61
CA GLY A 100 -3.38 -0.53 3.03
C GLY A 100 -3.28 0.90 3.54
N LEU A 101 -4.38 1.65 3.55
CA LEU A 101 -4.40 3.01 4.07
C LEU A 101 -3.96 3.06 5.54
N LEU A 102 -4.48 2.15 6.37
CA LEU A 102 -4.07 2.05 7.78
C LEU A 102 -2.59 1.71 7.93
N MET A 103 -2.06 0.77 7.13
CA MET A 103 -0.63 0.41 7.15
C MET A 103 0.26 1.58 6.74
N GLY A 104 -0.13 2.34 5.72
CA GLY A 104 0.57 3.54 5.30
C GLY A 104 0.62 4.60 6.40
N ILE A 105 -0.51 4.87 7.07
CA ILE A 105 -0.60 5.80 8.20
C ILE A 105 0.28 5.32 9.36
N ILE A 106 0.24 4.03 9.70
CA ILE A 106 1.08 3.45 10.75
C ILE A 106 2.57 3.67 10.46
N LEU A 107 3.00 3.49 9.20
CA LEU A 107 4.39 3.73 8.80
C LEU A 107 4.77 5.21 8.96
N ILE A 108 3.92 6.15 8.54
CA ILE A 108 4.13 7.59 8.73
C ILE A 108 4.26 7.93 10.22
N MET A 109 3.31 7.47 11.04
CA MET A 109 3.32 7.72 12.48
C MET A 109 4.58 7.16 13.14
N TYR A 110 5.05 5.99 12.70
CA TYR A 110 6.29 5.38 13.18
C TYR A 110 7.49 6.30 12.91
N GLN A 111 7.66 6.76 11.67
CA GLN A 111 8.78 7.59 11.27
C GLN A 111 8.75 8.99 11.93
N THR A 112 7.58 9.58 12.10
CA THR A 112 7.42 10.85 12.83
C THR A 112 7.82 10.71 14.29
N LYS A 113 7.37 9.67 15.01
CA LYS A 113 7.77 9.47 16.42
C LYS A 113 9.25 9.11 16.58
N GLN A 114 9.87 8.48 15.58
CA GLN A 114 11.32 8.23 15.61
C GLN A 114 12.11 9.55 15.60
N SER A 115 11.66 10.57 14.88
CA SER A 115 12.35 11.87 14.84
C SER A 115 12.32 12.66 16.15
N VAL A 116 11.24 12.55 16.93
CA VAL A 116 11.18 13.19 18.25
C VAL A 116 12.22 12.61 19.21
N ARG A 117 12.55 11.31 19.05
CA ARG A 117 13.55 10.62 19.90
C ARG A 117 15.01 10.85 19.49
N GLN A 118 15.30 11.36 18.30
CA GLN A 118 16.67 11.70 17.88
C GLN A 118 17.06 13.14 18.20
N ASN A 119 16.07 14.01 18.50
CA ASN A 119 16.27 15.42 18.83
C ASN A 119 16.13 15.73 20.33
N ASN A 120 15.96 14.71 21.18
CA ASN A 120 15.95 14.79 22.65
C ASN A 120 17.07 13.90 23.19
#